data_AF-A0A1B7NMJ3-F1
#
_entry.id   AF-A0A1B7NMJ3-F1
#
_cell.length_a   1.000
_cell.length_b   1.000
_cell.length_c   1.000
_cell.angle_alpha   90.00
_cell.angle_beta   90.00
_cell.angle_gamma   90.00
#
_symmetry.space_group_name_H-M   'P 1'
#
loop_
_entity.id
_entity.type
_entity.pdbx_description
1 polymer ?
#
loop_
_entity_poly.entity_id
_entity_poly.type
_entity_poly.pdbx_seq_one_letter_code
_entity_poly.pdbx_strand_id
1 'polypeptide(L)'
;MSASAGGSSKGVGIAEHKELAAALYARCVSNFPPDHLFYQQDLLSLGVIPNNDLALLMKCAQSLVDQSLMRMLYGSDDRLAWKIIAQSDAEK
;
A
#
# COMPACT_ATOMS: atom_id res chain seq x y z
N MET A 1 8.63 -33.65 -28.12
CA MET A 1 8.63 -32.18 -28.02
C MET A 1 7.18 -31.72 -28.08
N SER A 2 6.65 -31.11 -27.02
CA SER A 2 5.47 -30.23 -27.09
C SER A 2 5.31 -29.56 -25.73
N ALA A 3 5.73 -28.30 -25.66
CA ALA A 3 5.42 -27.39 -24.58
C ALA A 3 3.94 -27.02 -24.69
N SER A 4 3.18 -27.23 -23.62
CA SER A 4 1.83 -26.67 -23.48
C SER A 4 1.92 -25.49 -22.51
N ALA A 5 1.94 -24.29 -23.07
CA ALA A 5 1.77 -23.05 -22.34
C ALA A 5 0.29 -22.91 -21.95
N GLY A 6 -0.05 -23.40 -20.75
CA GLY A 6 -1.35 -23.17 -20.13
C GLY A 6 -1.37 -21.80 -19.46
N GLY A 7 -2.26 -20.92 -19.91
CA GLY A 7 -2.34 -19.51 -19.53
C GLY A 7 -2.47 -19.24 -18.03
N SER A 8 -1.55 -18.41 -17.51
CA SER A 8 -1.66 -17.72 -16.22
C SER A 8 -2.56 -16.49 -16.37
N SER A 9 -3.87 -16.68 -16.47
CA SER A 9 -4.84 -15.55 -16.58
C SER A 9 -5.66 -15.31 -15.29
N LYS A 10 -5.25 -15.87 -14.15
CA LYS A 10 -5.89 -15.66 -12.84
C LYS A 10 -4.90 -15.00 -11.86
N GLY A 11 -4.48 -13.78 -12.16
CA GLY A 11 -3.58 -13.01 -11.28
C GLY A 11 -3.60 -11.49 -11.45
N VAL A 12 -4.30 -10.97 -12.47
CA VAL A 12 -4.24 -9.55 -12.86
C VAL A 12 -4.69 -8.61 -11.74
N GLY A 13 -5.85 -8.82 -11.13
CA GLY A 13 -6.34 -7.90 -10.10
C GLY A 13 -5.64 -7.96 -8.73
N ILE A 14 -4.81 -8.98 -8.49
CA ILE A 14 -4.09 -9.16 -7.21
C ILE A 14 -2.68 -8.56 -7.27
N ALA A 15 -1.99 -8.77 -8.39
CA ALA A 15 -0.70 -8.16 -8.63
C ALA A 15 -0.81 -6.63 -8.69
N GLU A 16 -1.82 -6.10 -9.39
CA GLU A 16 -1.99 -4.66 -9.57
C GLU A 16 -2.11 -3.88 -8.27
N HIS A 17 -2.87 -4.37 -7.28
CA HIS A 17 -3.00 -3.65 -6.01
C HIS A 17 -1.74 -3.75 -5.15
N LYS A 18 -0.98 -4.85 -5.24
CA LYS A 18 0.31 -4.98 -4.55
C LYS A 18 1.36 -4.08 -5.17
N GLU A 19 1.39 -3.99 -6.50
CA GLU A 19 2.29 -3.07 -7.22
C GLU A 19 1.94 -1.61 -6.93
N LEU A 20 0.64 -1.27 -6.92
CA LEU A 20 0.15 0.05 -6.50
C LEU A 20 0.54 0.35 -5.04
N ALA A 21 0.39 -0.62 -4.14
CA ALA A 21 0.76 -0.45 -2.76
C ALA A 21 2.28 -0.24 -2.59
N ALA A 22 3.10 -0.99 -3.31
CA ALA A 22 4.54 -0.82 -3.33
C ALA A 22 4.97 0.55 -3.90
N ALA A 23 4.31 1.00 -4.97
CA ALA A 23 4.53 2.33 -5.56
C ALA A 23 4.10 3.46 -4.60
N LEU A 24 2.97 3.28 -3.90
CA LEU A 24 2.48 4.19 -2.86
C LEU A 24 3.48 4.29 -1.71
N TYR A 25 3.96 3.15 -1.22
CA TYR A 25 5.00 3.09 -0.19
C TYR A 25 6.30 3.77 -0.64
N ALA A 26 6.79 3.47 -1.84
CA ALA A 26 8.01 4.09 -2.38
C ALA A 26 7.89 5.61 -2.49
N ARG A 27 6.72 6.12 -2.90
CA ARG A 27 6.42 7.56 -2.91
C ARG A 27 6.38 8.14 -1.52
N CYS A 28 5.71 7.48 -0.58
CA CYS A 28 5.66 7.91 0.81
C CYS A 28 7.05 7.98 1.45
N VAL A 29 7.86 6.94 1.33
CA VAL A 29 9.23 6.89 1.88
C VAL A 29 10.17 7.91 1.22
N SER A 30 10.02 8.15 -0.09
CA SER A 30 10.89 9.08 -0.82
C SER A 30 10.55 10.55 -0.55
N ASN A 31 9.26 10.88 -0.37
CA ASN A 31 8.81 12.25 -0.15
C ASN A 31 8.69 12.65 1.33
N PHE A 32 8.51 11.68 2.24
CA PHE A 32 8.20 11.96 3.63
C PHE A 32 9.06 11.14 4.58
N PRO A 33 9.36 11.67 5.78
CA PRO A 33 10.10 10.94 6.79
C PRO A 33 9.32 9.70 7.29
N PRO A 34 10.01 8.66 7.76
CA PRO A 34 9.38 7.42 8.26
C PRO A 34 8.52 7.63 9.52
N ASP A 35 8.60 8.80 10.15
CA ASP A 35 7.74 9.14 11.29
C ASP A 35 6.44 9.88 10.86
N HIS A 36 6.24 10.09 9.57
CA HIS A 36 5.06 10.80 9.08
C HIS A 36 3.80 9.92 9.18
N LEU A 37 2.77 10.48 9.82
CA LEU A 37 1.41 9.96 9.77
C LEU A 37 0.74 10.46 8.49
N PHE A 38 0.32 9.54 7.64
CA PHE A 38 -0.52 9.82 6.49
C PHE A 38 -1.98 9.63 6.87
N TYR A 39 -2.82 10.61 6.57
CA TYR A 39 -4.25 10.44 6.66
C TYR A 39 -4.83 9.99 5.32
N GLN A 40 -6.09 9.59 5.33
CA GLN A 40 -6.80 9.16 4.11
C GLN A 40 -6.68 10.21 3.01
N GLN A 41 -6.84 11.49 3.34
CA GLN A 41 -6.73 12.57 2.36
C GLN A 41 -5.31 12.69 1.77
N ASP A 42 -4.27 12.46 2.56
CA ASP A 42 -2.88 12.53 2.08
C ASP A 42 -2.59 11.39 1.12
N LEU A 43 -3.02 10.18 1.48
CA LEU A 43 -2.84 9.01 0.61
C LEU A 43 -3.59 9.14 -0.71
N LEU A 44 -4.79 9.72 -0.68
CA LEU A 44 -5.55 10.03 -1.91
C LEU A 44 -4.89 11.17 -2.70
N SER A 45 -4.34 12.18 -2.02
CA SER A 45 -3.63 13.31 -2.67
C SER A 45 -2.30 12.90 -3.32
N LEU A 46 -1.70 11.77 -2.94
CA LEU A 46 -0.53 11.22 -3.64
C LEU A 46 -0.82 10.85 -5.09
N GLY A 47 -2.11 10.69 -5.46
CA GLY A 47 -2.54 10.37 -6.82
C GLY A 47 -2.12 8.97 -7.29
N VAL A 48 -1.70 8.10 -6.37
CA VAL A 48 -1.33 6.72 -6.69
C VAL A 48 -2.57 5.85 -6.83
N ILE A 49 -3.62 6.11 -6.04
CA ILE A 49 -4.87 5.37 -6.11
C ILE A 49 -5.73 5.90 -7.26
N PRO A 50 -6.04 5.10 -8.30
CA PRO A 50 -6.93 5.52 -9.37
C PRO A 50 -8.33 5.85 -8.84
N ASN A 51 -8.93 6.92 -9.35
CA ASN A 51 -10.25 7.42 -8.96
C ASN A 51 -10.40 7.80 -7.48
N ASN A 52 -9.30 7.89 -6.72
CA ASN A 52 -9.36 8.07 -5.27
C ASN A 52 -10.25 7.00 -4.59
N ASP A 53 -10.25 5.78 -5.13
CA ASP A 53 -11.07 4.69 -4.64
C ASP A 53 -10.61 4.24 -3.25
N LEU A 54 -11.43 4.53 -2.25
CA LEU A 54 -11.12 4.21 -0.86
C LEU A 54 -11.01 2.70 -0.62
N ALA A 55 -11.84 1.89 -1.29
CA ALA A 55 -11.78 0.44 -1.11
C ALA A 55 -10.47 -0.13 -1.68
N LEU A 56 -9.98 0.43 -2.78
CA LEU A 56 -8.69 0.08 -3.37
C LEU A 56 -7.52 0.56 -2.51
N LEU A 57 -7.60 1.78 -1.96
CA LEU A 57 -6.65 2.28 -0.98
C LEU A 57 -6.56 1.34 0.22
N MET A 58 -7.70 0.93 0.78
CA MET A 58 -7.74 0.00 1.90
C MET A 58 -7.10 -1.34 1.56
N LYS A 59 -7.36 -1.91 0.38
CA LYS A 59 -6.70 -3.15 -0.07
C LYS A 59 -5.19 -3.02 -0.21
N CYS A 60 -4.73 -1.90 -0.77
CA CYS A 60 -3.30 -1.59 -0.89
C CYS A 60 -2.67 -1.42 0.50
N ALA A 61 -3.33 -0.64 1.35
CA ALA A 61 -2.91 -0.39 2.72
C ALA A 61 -2.83 -1.68 3.54
N GLN A 62 -3.86 -2.53 3.47
CA GLN A 62 -3.91 -3.84 4.12
C GLN A 62 -2.73 -4.71 3.67
N SER A 63 -2.39 -4.70 2.38
CA SER A 63 -1.26 -5.47 1.83
C SER A 63 0.09 -4.96 2.35
N LEU A 64 0.23 -3.66 2.60
CA LEU A 64 1.45 -3.07 3.20
C LEU A 64 1.54 -3.38 4.70
N VAL A 65 0.40 -3.38 5.39
CA VAL A 65 0.32 -3.74 6.81
C VAL A 65 0.65 -5.21 7.02
N ASP A 66 0.16 -6.09 6.16
CA ASP A 66 0.48 -7.52 6.15
C ASP A 66 1.99 -7.77 5.97
N GLN A 67 2.65 -6.91 5.20
CA GLN A 67 4.11 -6.95 4.99
C GLN A 67 4.92 -6.20 6.06
N SER A 68 4.28 -5.69 7.13
CA SER A 68 4.91 -4.84 8.15
C SER A 68 5.57 -3.57 7.62
N LEU A 69 5.24 -3.16 6.39
CA LEU A 69 5.73 -1.93 5.76
C LEU A 69 4.90 -0.70 6.18
N MET A 70 3.70 -0.92 6.69
CA MET A 70 2.84 0.17 7.13
C MET A 70 2.08 -0.24 8.38
N ARG A 71 1.88 0.71 9.29
CA ARG A 71 1.09 0.50 10.50
C ARG A 71 -0.14 1.39 10.46
N MET A 72 -1.29 0.76 10.55
CA MET A 72 -2.56 1.45 10.71
C MET A 72 -2.68 1.93 12.17
N LEU A 73 -2.94 3.21 12.35
CA LEU A 73 -3.12 3.87 13.62
C LEU A 73 -4.49 4.55 13.61
N TYR A 74 -5.16 4.54 14.75
CA TYR A 74 -6.38 5.32 14.95
C TYR A 74 -5.99 6.57 15.72
N GLY A 75 -6.19 7.74 15.10
CA GLY A 75 -6.01 9.01 15.78
C GLY A 75 -7.10 9.22 16.84
N SER A 76 -6.88 10.19 17.73
CA SER A 76 -7.80 10.52 18.84
C SER A 76 -9.21 10.93 18.38
N ASP A 77 -9.39 11.30 17.11
CA ASP A 77 -10.67 11.68 16.50
C ASP A 77 -11.35 10.52 15.74
N ASP A 78 -11.01 9.27 16.04
CA ASP A 78 -11.40 8.08 15.25
C ASP A 78 -10.96 8.14 13.77
N ARG A 79 -10.05 9.05 13.45
CA ARG A 79 -9.51 9.21 12.10
C ARG A 79 -8.43 8.18 11.86
N LEU A 80 -8.64 7.39 10.83
CA LEU A 80 -7.70 6.37 10.42
C LEU A 80 -6.46 7.04 9.80
N ALA A 81 -5.31 6.71 10.34
CA ALA A 81 -4.02 7.18 9.90
C ALA A 81 -3.10 6.00 9.62
N TRP A 82 -2.12 6.21 8.77
CA TRP A 82 -1.13 5.21 8.41
C TRP A 82 0.26 5.77 8.63
N LYS A 83 1.06 5.02 9.37
CA LYS A 83 2.47 5.31 9.54
C LYS A 83 3.27 4.37 8.67
N ILE A 84 4.16 4.93 7.86
CA ILE A 84 5.10 4.15 7.05
C ILE A 84 6.17 3.58 7.98
N ILE A 85 6.44 2.29 7.87
CA ILE A 85 7.52 1.63 8.59
C ILE A 85 8.68 1.46 7.61
N ALA A 86 9.86 1.95 7.96
CA ALA A 86 11.07 1.67 7.19
C ALA A 86 11.36 0.17 7.28
N GLN A 87 11.79 -0.47 6.19
CA GLN A 87 12.08 -1.91 6.18
C GLN A 87 13.03 -2.34 7.32
N SER A 88 13.95 -1.47 7.73
CA SER A 88 14.84 -1.69 8.89
C SER A 88 14.14 -1.81 10.24
N ASP A 89 12.92 -1.29 10.40
CA ASP A 89 12.08 -1.40 11.61
C ASP A 89 11.05 -2.54 11.50
N ALA A 90 10.84 -3.06 10.28
CA ALA A 90 9.98 -4.23 10.03
C ALA A 90 10.63 -5.56 10.47
N GLU A 91 11.93 -5.56 10.80
CA GLU A 91 12.66 -6.68 11.39
C GLU A 91 12.71 -6.58 12.92
N LYS A 92 11.61 -6.99 13.59
CA LYS A 92 11.64 -7.31 15.03
C LYS A 92 10.60 -8.35 15.44
#